data_AF-A0A939ZWN6-F1
#
_entry.id   AF-A0A939ZWN6-F1
#
_cell.length_a   1.000
_cell.length_b   1.000
_cell.length_c   1.000
_cell.angle_alpha   90.00
_cell.angle_beta   90.00
_cell.angle_gamma   90.00
#
_symmetry.space_group_name_H-M   'P 1'
#
loop_
_entity.id
_entity.type
_entity.pdbx_description
1 polymer ?
#
loop_
_entity_poly.entity_id
_entity_poly.type
_entity_poly.pdbx_seq_one_letter_code
_entity_poly.pdbx_strand_id
1 'polypeptide(L)'
;MFGEDPVMVKAGADNKGGVAMFDNCAFWGPCDSNARIEAGSFTFSNCTFVDYDCHDRDTPSLDIRGGDVIVSGCRFQHKGQAVKLTGDAEALIFKDNVLKTDRVIDDSSSAQVIEKDNVILK
;
A
#
# COMPACT_ATOMS: atom_id res chain seq x y z
N MET A 1 -16.99 -0.29 7.09
CA MET A 1 -17.22 -0.31 5.63
C MET A 1 -18.03 -1.58 5.33
N PHE A 2 -19.18 -1.50 4.67
CA PHE A 2 -20.02 -2.68 4.37
C PHE A 2 -19.93 -2.98 2.87
N GLY A 3 -19.14 -3.98 2.50
CA GLY A 3 -18.93 -4.45 1.13
C GLY A 3 -18.15 -5.77 1.16
N GLU A 4 -18.11 -6.52 0.04
CA GLU A 4 -17.39 -7.81 -0.01
C GLU A 4 -15.87 -7.63 0.07
N ASP A 5 -15.33 -6.62 -0.60
CA ASP A 5 -13.90 -6.28 -0.59
C ASP A 5 -13.72 -4.76 -0.41
N PRO A 6 -13.96 -4.20 0.80
CA PRO A 6 -13.89 -2.76 1.01
C PRO A 6 -12.47 -2.21 0.85
N VAL A 7 -12.27 -1.28 -0.08
CA VAL A 7 -10.97 -0.63 -0.33
C VAL A 7 -11.10 0.88 -0.20
N MET A 8 -10.19 1.53 0.54
CA MET A 8 -10.27 2.98 0.82
C MET A 8 -9.85 3.83 -0.39
N VAL A 9 -8.76 3.47 -1.07
CA VAL A 9 -8.31 4.10 -2.33
C VAL A 9 -8.26 3.04 -3.42
N LYS A 10 -9.04 3.22 -4.49
CA LYS A 10 -9.05 2.31 -5.64
C LYS A 10 -8.74 3.08 -6.92
N ALA A 11 -7.69 2.68 -7.62
CA ALA A 11 -7.35 3.14 -8.96
C ALA A 11 -7.36 1.96 -9.92
N GLY A 12 -8.29 1.98 -10.88
CA GLY A 12 -8.41 0.92 -11.88
C GLY A 12 -7.45 1.12 -13.06
N ALA A 13 -7.37 0.11 -13.94
CA ALA A 13 -6.51 0.09 -15.10
C ALA A 13 -6.65 1.30 -16.07
N ASP A 14 -7.77 2.02 -16.04
CA ASP A 14 -8.00 3.22 -16.87
C ASP A 14 -7.31 4.49 -16.30
N ASN A 15 -6.75 4.43 -15.09
CA ASN A 15 -6.03 5.56 -14.46
C ASN A 15 -4.61 5.77 -15.02
N LYS A 16 -4.35 5.34 -16.26
CA LYS A 16 -3.04 5.46 -16.92
C LYS A 16 -2.66 6.93 -17.07
N GLY A 17 -1.44 7.28 -16.64
CA GLY A 17 -0.95 8.66 -16.62
C GLY A 17 -1.60 9.55 -15.55
N GLY A 18 -2.53 9.02 -14.75
CA GLY A 18 -3.08 9.71 -13.60
C GLY A 18 -2.05 9.84 -12.49
N VAL A 19 -2.08 10.96 -11.76
CA VAL A 19 -1.19 11.23 -10.63
C VAL A 19 -2.03 11.60 -9.41
N ALA A 20 -1.79 10.93 -8.28
CA ALA A 20 -2.42 11.26 -7.01
C ALA A 20 -1.41 11.29 -5.88
N MET A 21 -1.54 12.28 -5.00
CA MET A 21 -0.68 12.45 -3.83
C MET A 21 -1.56 12.58 -2.59
N PHE A 22 -1.28 11.73 -1.60
CA PHE A 22 -1.87 11.77 -0.28
C PHE A 22 -0.79 12.19 0.70
N ASP A 23 -0.91 13.38 1.26
CA ASP A 23 0.00 13.92 2.26
C ASP A 23 -0.73 14.05 3.60
N ASN A 24 -0.11 13.55 4.67
CA ASN A 24 -0.63 13.64 6.04
C ASN A 24 -2.08 13.12 6.20
N CYS A 25 -2.37 11.99 5.54
CA CYS A 25 -3.68 11.33 5.58
C CYS A 25 -3.70 10.14 6.54
N ALA A 26 -4.89 9.75 6.99
CA ALA A 26 -5.06 8.52 7.78
C ALA A 26 -6.18 7.65 7.18
N PHE A 27 -5.86 6.39 6.94
CA PHE A 27 -6.77 5.38 6.38
C PHE A 27 -7.14 4.40 7.49
N TRP A 28 -8.37 4.51 7.99
CA TRP A 28 -8.88 3.72 9.10
C TRP A 28 -9.89 2.68 8.61
N GLY A 29 -9.61 1.42 8.89
CA GLY A 29 -10.53 0.30 8.65
C GLY A 29 -11.69 0.22 9.66
N PRO A 30 -12.42 -0.92 9.68
CA PRO A 30 -12.09 -2.16 8.97
C PRO A 30 -12.26 -2.03 7.44
N CYS A 31 -11.22 -2.44 6.71
CA CYS A 31 -11.20 -2.57 5.25
C CYS A 31 -10.41 -3.83 4.83
N ASP A 32 -10.54 -4.26 3.56
CA ASP A 32 -9.74 -5.35 2.99
C ASP A 32 -8.33 -4.86 2.67
N SER A 33 -8.22 -3.74 1.94
CA SER A 33 -6.97 -3.01 1.68
C SER A 33 -7.15 -1.51 1.91
N ASN A 34 -6.09 -0.82 2.33
CA ASN A 34 -6.09 0.64 2.36
C ASN A 34 -5.98 1.22 0.94
N ALA A 35 -5.19 0.61 0.05
CA ALA A 35 -5.14 1.02 -1.35
C ALA A 35 -5.01 -0.18 -2.30
N ARG A 36 -5.69 -0.10 -3.45
CA ARG A 36 -5.50 -0.99 -4.60
C ARG A 36 -5.26 -0.16 -5.86
N ILE A 37 -4.10 -0.36 -6.49
CA ILE A 37 -3.62 0.46 -7.60
C ILE A 37 -3.31 -0.43 -8.80
N GLU A 38 -4.05 -0.27 -9.89
CA GLU A 38 -3.83 -1.01 -11.14
C GLU A 38 -3.13 -0.17 -12.22
N ALA A 39 -3.11 1.16 -12.11
CA ALA A 39 -2.42 2.06 -13.02
C ALA A 39 -2.25 3.48 -12.43
N GLY A 40 -1.27 4.21 -12.96
CA GLY A 40 -0.96 5.60 -12.59
C GLY A 40 0.15 5.73 -11.55
N SER A 41 0.47 6.96 -11.17
CA SER A 41 1.54 7.30 -10.23
C SER A 41 0.96 7.77 -8.91
N PHE A 42 1.35 7.14 -7.80
CA PHE A 42 0.81 7.44 -6.48
C PHE A 42 1.90 7.80 -5.49
N THR A 43 1.65 8.80 -4.66
CA THR A 43 2.50 9.11 -3.51
C THR A 43 1.67 9.10 -2.23
N PHE A 44 2.13 8.35 -1.23
CA PHE A 44 1.66 8.39 0.14
C PHE A 44 2.79 8.94 1.00
N SER A 45 2.63 10.14 1.52
CA SER A 45 3.62 10.81 2.37
C SER A 45 3.04 11.10 3.74
N ASN A 46 3.76 10.71 4.79
CA ASN A 46 3.37 10.96 6.18
C ASN A 46 1.97 10.42 6.54
N CYS A 47 1.56 9.32 5.90
CA CYS A 47 0.24 8.73 6.09
C CYS A 47 0.23 7.67 7.21
N THR A 48 -0.95 7.36 7.74
CA THR A 48 -1.14 6.23 8.66
C THR A 48 -2.15 5.23 8.08
N PHE A 49 -1.79 3.94 8.09
CA PHE A 49 -2.61 2.83 7.61
C PHE A 49 -2.98 1.92 8.79
N VAL A 50 -4.28 1.71 9.01
CA VAL A 50 -4.81 0.99 10.17
C VAL A 50 -5.93 0.02 9.75
N ASP A 51 -6.00 -1.13 10.41
CA ASP A 51 -7.09 -2.12 10.35
C ASP A 51 -7.51 -2.56 8.94
N TYR A 52 -6.54 -2.95 8.12
CA TYR A 52 -6.76 -3.69 6.86
C TYR A 52 -6.86 -5.22 7.11
N ASP A 53 -7.10 -5.99 6.06
CA ASP A 53 -7.34 -7.44 6.12
C ASP A 53 -8.55 -7.83 6.99
N CYS A 54 -9.66 -7.07 6.89
CA CYS A 54 -10.84 -7.30 7.73
C CYS A 54 -11.54 -8.67 7.54
N HIS A 55 -11.09 -9.46 6.57
CA HIS A 55 -11.60 -10.79 6.28
C HIS A 55 -10.60 -11.91 6.61
N ASP A 56 -9.44 -11.59 7.20
CA ASP A 56 -8.38 -12.54 7.54
C ASP A 56 -7.93 -13.41 6.35
N ARG A 57 -7.84 -12.80 5.16
CA ARG A 57 -7.45 -13.47 3.91
C ARG A 57 -6.00 -13.20 3.52
N ASP A 58 -5.25 -12.62 4.45
CA ASP A 58 -3.88 -12.19 4.22
C ASP A 58 -3.78 -11.07 3.17
N THR A 59 -4.78 -10.20 3.14
CA THR A 59 -4.82 -9.08 2.20
C THR A 59 -3.79 -8.01 2.58
N PRO A 60 -2.98 -7.49 1.63
CA PRO A 60 -2.03 -6.42 1.92
C PRO A 60 -2.72 -5.06 2.16
N SER A 61 -2.06 -4.19 2.92
CA SER A 61 -2.49 -2.79 3.06
C SER A 61 -2.49 -2.06 1.72
N LEU A 62 -1.37 -2.17 0.98
CA LEU A 62 -1.19 -1.61 -0.35
C LEU A 62 -1.06 -2.75 -1.37
N ASP A 63 -2.08 -2.93 -2.19
CA ASP A 63 -2.14 -3.90 -3.30
C ASP A 63 -1.80 -3.19 -4.61
N ILE A 64 -0.52 -3.26 -5.01
CA ILE A 64 0.03 -2.56 -6.18
C ILE A 64 0.15 -3.57 -7.32
N ARG A 65 -0.67 -3.36 -8.35
CA ARG A 65 -0.80 -4.24 -9.52
C ARG A 65 -0.31 -3.59 -10.83
N GLY A 66 -0.02 -2.29 -10.79
CA GLY A 66 0.43 -1.50 -11.93
C GLY A 66 0.92 -0.11 -11.52
N GLY A 67 1.70 0.53 -12.40
CA GLY A 67 2.20 1.89 -12.22
C GLY A 67 3.33 2.02 -11.19
N ASP A 68 3.60 3.26 -10.75
CA ASP A 68 4.66 3.58 -9.78
C ASP A 68 4.11 4.16 -8.48
N VAL A 69 4.69 3.75 -7.35
CA VAL A 69 4.23 4.16 -6.03
C VAL A 69 5.38 4.60 -5.14
N ILE A 70 5.20 5.73 -4.46
CA ILE A 70 6.09 6.22 -3.40
C ILE A 70 5.35 6.15 -2.07
N VAL A 71 5.95 5.50 -1.08
CA VAL A 71 5.47 5.41 0.29
C VAL A 71 6.59 5.86 1.21
N SER A 72 6.44 7.05 1.80
CA SER A 72 7.49 7.63 2.63
C SER A 72 6.99 8.30 3.89
N GLY A 73 7.65 8.06 5.01
CA GLY A 73 7.29 8.66 6.30
C GLY A 73 5.99 8.10 6.90
N CYS A 74 5.50 6.96 6.39
CA CYS A 74 4.21 6.41 6.76
C CYS A 74 4.28 5.48 7.98
N ARG A 75 3.11 5.25 8.60
CA ARG A 75 2.93 4.31 9.72
C ARG A 75 1.97 3.18 9.35
N PHE A 76 2.42 1.94 9.50
CA PHE A 76 1.60 0.74 9.35
C PHE A 76 1.27 0.18 10.74
N GLN A 77 0.01 0.29 11.15
CA GLN A 77 -0.45 -0.01 12.52
C GLN A 77 -1.10 -1.40 12.68
N HIS A 78 -1.04 -2.23 11.65
CA HIS A 78 -1.58 -3.60 11.64
C HIS A 78 -0.44 -4.61 11.35
N LYS A 79 -0.63 -5.89 11.75
CA LYS A 79 0.42 -6.93 11.73
C LYS A 79 0.45 -7.79 10.45
N GLY A 80 -0.43 -7.53 9.49
CA GLY A 80 -0.51 -8.23 8.20
C GLY A 80 0.53 -7.75 7.18
N GLN A 81 0.39 -8.20 5.93
CA GLN A 81 1.25 -7.78 4.82
C GLN A 81 1.13 -6.26 4.56
N ALA A 82 2.24 -5.51 4.54
CA ALA A 82 2.17 -4.07 4.29
C ALA A 82 1.97 -3.77 2.79
N VAL A 83 2.82 -4.31 1.92
CA VAL A 83 2.75 -4.06 0.47
C VAL A 83 2.82 -5.37 -0.28
N LYS A 84 2.01 -5.50 -1.34
CA LYS A 84 2.13 -6.55 -2.34
C LYS A 84 2.29 -5.93 -3.72
N LEU A 85 3.25 -6.42 -4.49
CA LEU A 85 3.52 -6.03 -5.88
C LEU A 85 3.22 -7.22 -6.80
N THR A 86 2.36 -7.00 -7.79
CA THR A 86 2.01 -8.02 -8.80
C THR A 86 1.81 -7.37 -10.17
N GLY A 87 1.64 -8.18 -11.21
CA GLY A 87 1.23 -7.71 -12.53
C GLY A 87 2.22 -6.72 -13.15
N ASP A 88 1.69 -5.61 -13.63
CA ASP A 88 2.40 -4.57 -14.39
C ASP A 88 2.96 -3.46 -13.49
N ALA A 89 3.20 -3.74 -12.20
CA ALA A 89 3.83 -2.79 -11.29
C ALA A 89 5.22 -2.38 -11.81
N GLU A 90 5.47 -1.07 -11.88
CA GLU A 90 6.67 -0.51 -12.53
C GLU A 90 7.76 -0.17 -11.51
N ALA A 91 7.39 0.50 -10.42
CA ALA A 91 8.33 0.88 -9.37
C ALA A 91 7.67 1.07 -8.00
N LEU A 92 8.44 0.80 -6.94
CA LEU A 92 8.10 1.11 -5.57
C LEU A 92 9.27 1.78 -4.86
N ILE A 93 9.04 2.96 -4.28
CA ILE A 93 9.90 3.51 -3.24
C ILE A 93 9.17 3.35 -1.91
N PHE A 94 9.71 2.52 -1.02
CA PHE A 94 9.17 2.26 0.31
C PHE A 94 10.23 2.61 1.36
N LYS A 95 10.19 3.85 1.88
CA LYS A 95 11.26 4.36 2.75
C LYS A 95 10.81 5.16 3.96
N ASP A 96 11.65 5.23 4.99
CA ASP A 96 11.41 6.05 6.19
C ASP A 96 10.09 5.72 6.92
N ASN A 97 9.59 4.48 6.80
CA ASN A 97 8.31 4.07 7.38
C ASN A 97 8.49 3.38 8.74
N VAL A 98 7.45 3.41 9.57
CA VAL A 98 7.39 2.68 10.85
C VAL A 98 6.27 1.64 10.80
N LEU A 99 6.61 0.36 10.99
CA LEU A 99 5.70 -0.76 10.80
C LEU A 99 5.53 -1.59 12.07
N LYS A 100 4.33 -2.12 12.31
CA LYS A 100 4.06 -3.17 13.32
C LYS A 100 4.19 -4.59 12.78
N THR A 101 4.58 -4.74 11.52
CA THR A 101 4.70 -5.99 10.80
C THR A 101 6.12 -6.16 10.28
N ASP A 102 6.63 -7.38 10.29
CA ASP A 102 7.86 -7.78 9.59
C ASP A 102 7.58 -8.27 8.16
N ARG A 103 6.30 -8.38 7.78
CA ARG A 103 5.83 -8.73 6.44
C ARG A 103 5.71 -7.47 5.59
N VAL A 104 6.85 -6.92 5.20
CA VAL A 104 6.93 -5.58 4.58
C VAL A 104 6.51 -5.61 3.11
N ILE A 105 7.27 -6.27 2.24
CA ILE A 105 7.02 -6.33 0.79
C ILE A 105 6.96 -7.79 0.34
N ASP A 106 5.86 -8.14 -0.33
CA ASP A 106 5.69 -9.39 -1.09
C ASP A 106 5.66 -9.01 -2.58
N ASP A 107 6.72 -9.35 -3.32
CA ASP A 107 6.88 -8.94 -4.72
C ASP A 107 6.98 -10.17 -5.62
N SER A 108 6.01 -10.29 -6.53
CA SER A 108 5.99 -11.28 -7.61
C SER A 108 5.90 -10.62 -8.98
N SER A 109 6.34 -9.37 -9.10
CA SER A 109 6.33 -8.55 -10.31
C SER A 109 7.73 -8.40 -10.91
N SER A 110 7.89 -7.46 -11.86
CA SER A 110 9.21 -7.03 -12.36
C SER A 110 9.58 -5.60 -11.94
N ALA A 111 8.88 -5.07 -10.93
CA ALA A 111 9.04 -3.69 -10.48
C ALA A 111 10.45 -3.40 -9.96
N GLN A 112 10.90 -2.16 -10.13
CA GLN A 112 12.10 -1.68 -9.43
C GLN A 112 11.74 -1.26 -8.00
N VAL A 113 12.33 -1.92 -7.00
CA VAL A 113 11.99 -1.69 -5.59
C VAL A 113 13.16 -1.05 -4.84
N ILE A 114 12.88 0.06 -4.16
CA ILE A 114 13.75 0.65 -3.14
C ILE A 114 13.06 0.51 -1.79
N GLU A 115 13.58 -0.39 -0.96
CA GLU A 115 13.21 -0.52 0.45
C GLU A 115 14.36 -0.03 1.33
N LYS A 116 14.19 1.11 2.02
CA LYS A 116 15.27 1.70 2.83
C LYS A 116 14.75 2.40 4.08
N ASP A 117 15.55 2.40 5.14
CA ASP A 117 15.35 3.24 6.33
C ASP A 117 13.99 3.02 7.04
N ASN A 118 13.41 1.83 6.90
CA ASN A 118 12.19 1.44 7.59
C ASN A 118 12.50 0.86 8.98
N VAL A 119 11.61 1.10 9.94
CA VAL A 119 11.71 0.55 11.31
C VAL A 119 10.55 -0.39 11.56
N ILE A 120 10.86 -1.63 11.93
CA ILE A 120 9.89 -2.61 12.40
C ILE A 120 9.84 -2.55 13.94
N LEU A 121 8.66 -2.24 14.48
CA LEU A 121 8.38 -2.25 15.90
C LEU A 121 8.22 -3.69 16.39
N LYS A 122 8.90 -4.02 17.50
CA LYS A 122 8.83 -5.32 18.17
C LYS A 122 7.56 -5.48 19.00
#